data_AF-D5CUB2-F1
#
_entry.id   AF-D5CUB2-F1
#
_cell.length_a   1.000
_cell.length_b   1.000
_cell.length_c   1.000
_cell.angle_alpha   90.00
_cell.angle_beta   90.00
_cell.angle_gamma   90.00
#
_symmetry.space_group_name_H-M   'P 1'
#
loop_
_entity.id
_entity.type
_entity.pdbx_description
1 polymer ?
#
loop_
_entity_poly.entity_id
_entity_poly.type
_entity_poly.pdbx_seq_one_letter_code
_entity_poly.pdbx_strand_id
1 'polypeptide(L)'
;MATMQEIETKAKAHAAARLALTNHVTLLNAEIEAVKQKRLKKLREAVATATETGDELLALVSESSELFKKPKSAVLHGIKLGFKKEKGRISFADEDQVLKLIRKHLPDLADVLIVTTEKPSKEAMNNLEAGQLKKIGVTVTADSDMAFISDPTSDVDKIVSALLKGASEAEAA
;
A
#
# COMPACT_ATOMS: atom_id res chain seq x y z
N MET A 1 8.67 12.22 -45.32
CA MET A 1 9.37 12.41 -44.03
C MET A 1 8.67 13.56 -43.33
N ALA A 2 8.32 13.42 -42.06
CA ALA A 2 7.70 14.53 -41.33
C ALA A 2 8.67 15.72 -41.27
N THR A 3 8.17 16.92 -41.52
CA THR A 3 8.98 18.13 -41.39
C THR A 3 9.05 18.55 -39.92
N MET A 4 10.11 19.25 -39.52
CA MET A 4 10.25 19.71 -38.13
C MET A 4 9.07 20.60 -37.70
N GLN A 5 8.46 21.33 -38.63
CA GLN A 5 7.27 22.16 -38.41
C GLN A 5 6.01 21.32 -38.10
N GLU A 6 5.84 20.15 -38.72
CA GLU A 6 4.75 19.23 -38.41
C GLU A 6 4.92 18.62 -37.01
N ILE A 7 6.15 18.28 -36.63
CA ILE A 7 6.47 17.77 -35.29
C ILE A 7 6.20 18.85 -34.24
N GLU A 8 6.62 20.10 -34.48
CA GLU A 8 6.37 21.23 -33.58
C GLU A 8 4.86 21.49 -33.39
N THR A 9 4.10 21.47 -34.49
CA THR A 9 2.64 21.68 -34.43
C THR A 9 1.96 20.57 -33.64
N LYS A 10 2.35 19.30 -33.86
CA LYS A 10 1.82 18.16 -33.12
C LYS A 10 2.27 18.15 -31.66
N ALA A 11 3.51 18.55 -31.37
CA ALA A 11 4.02 18.69 -30.01
C ALA A 11 3.23 19.76 -29.23
N LYS A 12 2.92 20.89 -29.87
CA LYS A 12 2.08 21.94 -29.28
C LYS A 12 0.65 21.46 -28.99
N ALA A 13 0.04 20.74 -29.93
CA ALA A 13 -1.28 20.14 -29.73
C ALA A 13 -1.27 19.10 -28.60
N HIS A 14 -0.21 18.27 -28.53
CA HIS A 14 -0.03 17.29 -27.46
C HIS A 14 0.14 17.95 -26.09
N ALA A 15 0.94 19.00 -25.99
CA ALA A 15 1.11 19.77 -24.75
C ALA A 15 -0.22 20.39 -24.27
N ALA A 16 -1.02 20.95 -25.19
CA ALA A 16 -2.34 21.50 -24.86
C ALA A 16 -3.33 20.43 -24.35
N ALA A 17 -3.37 19.26 -25.01
CA ALA A 17 -4.20 18.15 -24.57
C ALA A 17 -3.78 17.64 -23.18
N ARG A 18 -2.47 17.61 -22.89
CA ARG A 18 -1.94 17.19 -21.59
C ARG A 18 -2.29 18.18 -20.48
N LEU A 19 -2.20 19.49 -20.75
CA LEU A 19 -2.65 20.51 -19.81
C LEU A 19 -4.13 20.36 -19.46
N ALA A 20 -4.98 20.07 -20.45
CA ALA A 20 -6.40 19.80 -20.20
C ALA A 20 -6.59 18.55 -19.31
N LEU A 21 -5.86 17.46 -19.58
CA LEU A 21 -5.89 16.24 -18.77
C LEU A 21 -5.45 16.51 -17.32
N THR A 22 -4.36 17.26 -17.12
CA THR A 22 -3.89 17.68 -15.80
C THR A 22 -4.96 18.45 -15.05
N ASN A 23 -5.64 19.40 -15.71
CA ASN A 23 -6.72 20.16 -15.08
C ASN A 23 -7.91 19.28 -14.67
N HIS A 24 -8.24 18.26 -15.47
CA HIS A 24 -9.30 17.32 -15.11
C HIS A 24 -8.92 16.45 -13.90
N VAL A 25 -7.67 15.97 -13.84
CA VAL A 25 -7.18 15.16 -12.71
C VAL A 25 -7.06 15.98 -11.43
N THR A 26 -6.60 17.23 -11.50
CA THR A 26 -6.53 18.10 -10.32
C THR A 26 -7.91 18.43 -9.78
N LEU A 27 -8.89 18.69 -10.67
CA LEU A 27 -10.28 18.91 -10.28
C LEU A 27 -10.88 17.67 -9.63
N LEU A 28 -10.71 16.49 -10.24
CA LEU A 28 -11.18 15.22 -9.68
C LEU A 28 -10.61 14.96 -8.28
N ASN A 29 -9.29 15.13 -8.10
CA ASN A 29 -8.65 14.92 -6.81
C ASN A 29 -9.13 15.94 -5.76
N ALA A 30 -9.38 17.19 -6.16
CA ALA A 30 -9.95 18.19 -5.27
C ALA A 30 -11.37 17.81 -4.81
N GLU A 31 -12.20 17.27 -5.70
CA GLU A 31 -13.54 16.77 -5.36
C GLU A 31 -13.49 15.56 -4.43
N ILE A 32 -12.59 14.59 -4.69
CA ILE A 32 -12.38 13.43 -3.83
C ILE A 32 -11.98 13.87 -2.42
N GLU A 33 -11.01 14.77 -2.29
CA GLU A 33 -10.58 15.27 -0.99
C GLU A 33 -11.68 16.07 -0.29
N ALA A 34 -12.47 16.89 -1.02
CA ALA A 34 -13.60 17.60 -0.43
C ALA A 34 -14.67 16.64 0.14
N VAL A 35 -15.01 15.58 -0.59
CA VAL A 35 -15.96 14.56 -0.13
C VAL A 35 -15.39 13.80 1.07
N LYS A 36 -14.11 13.43 1.00
CA LYS A 36 -13.41 12.74 2.09
C LYS A 36 -13.43 13.59 3.35
N GLN A 37 -13.04 14.86 3.31
CA GLN A 37 -13.06 15.75 4.48
C GLN A 37 -14.48 15.88 5.07
N LYS A 38 -15.49 16.07 4.21
CA LYS A 38 -16.90 16.16 4.64
C LYS A 38 -17.39 14.91 5.35
N ARG A 39 -17.04 13.72 4.82
CA ARG A 39 -17.42 12.43 5.40
C ARG A 39 -16.59 12.09 6.63
N LEU A 40 -15.33 12.49 6.67
CA LEU A 40 -14.40 12.21 7.75
C LEU A 40 -14.82 12.93 9.04
N LYS A 41 -15.43 14.12 8.96
CA LYS A 41 -16.07 14.75 10.13
C LYS A 41 -17.17 13.87 10.73
N LYS A 42 -18.10 13.39 9.91
CA LYS A 42 -19.18 12.49 10.38
C LYS A 42 -18.66 11.15 10.90
N LEU A 43 -17.62 10.62 10.27
CA LEU A 43 -16.93 9.41 10.73
C LEU A 43 -16.27 9.63 12.09
N ARG A 44 -15.60 10.77 12.31
CA ARG A 44 -15.02 11.09 13.62
C ARG A 44 -16.09 11.20 14.70
N GLU A 45 -17.21 11.84 14.41
CA GLU A 45 -18.36 11.92 15.35
C GLU A 45 -18.90 10.52 15.66
N ALA A 46 -19.13 9.67 14.64
CA ALA A 46 -19.60 8.31 14.83
C ALA A 46 -18.59 7.42 15.58
N VAL A 47 -17.28 7.60 15.32
CA VAL A 47 -16.22 6.91 16.05
C VAL A 47 -16.20 7.37 17.51
N ALA A 48 -16.34 8.66 17.80
CA ALA A 48 -16.40 9.18 19.16
C ALA A 48 -17.57 8.57 19.94
N THR A 49 -18.77 8.52 19.35
CA THR A 49 -19.92 7.85 19.97
C THR A 49 -19.69 6.34 20.16
N ALA A 50 -19.04 5.67 19.19
CA ALA A 50 -18.71 4.25 19.31
C ALA A 50 -17.63 3.99 20.38
N THR A 51 -16.67 4.90 20.58
CA THR A 51 -15.68 4.80 21.65
C THR A 51 -16.29 5.08 23.01
N GLU A 52 -17.15 6.11 23.14
CA GLU A 52 -17.83 6.42 24.41
C GLU A 52 -18.70 5.24 24.86
N THR A 53 -19.56 4.73 23.99
CA THR A 53 -20.40 3.55 24.30
C THR A 53 -19.58 2.29 24.54
N GLY A 54 -18.45 2.14 23.85
CA GLY A 54 -17.49 1.05 24.07
C GLY A 54 -16.79 1.14 25.42
N ASP A 55 -16.37 2.33 25.83
CA ASP A 55 -15.68 2.61 27.09
C ASP A 55 -16.62 2.45 28.28
N GLU A 56 -17.87 2.93 28.17
CA GLU A 56 -18.93 2.69 29.15
C GLU A 56 -19.19 1.19 29.32
N LEU A 57 -19.30 0.46 28.21
CA LEU A 57 -19.53 -0.97 28.24
C LEU A 57 -18.32 -1.73 28.81
N LEU A 58 -17.09 -1.27 28.52
CA LEU A 58 -15.86 -1.84 29.08
C LEU A 58 -15.76 -1.56 30.59
N ALA A 59 -16.14 -0.38 31.05
CA ALA A 59 -16.23 -0.03 32.46
C ALA A 59 -17.22 -0.94 33.18
N LEU A 60 -18.43 -1.12 32.63
CA LEU A 60 -19.45 -2.03 33.17
C LEU A 60 -18.98 -3.50 33.20
N VAL A 61 -18.30 -3.97 32.15
CA VAL A 61 -17.73 -5.33 32.11
C VAL A 61 -16.62 -5.49 33.15
N SER A 62 -15.83 -4.44 33.39
CA SER A 62 -14.73 -4.43 34.38
C SER A 62 -15.27 -4.44 35.81
N GLU A 63 -16.28 -3.61 36.10
CA GLU A 63 -17.00 -3.60 37.39
C GLU A 63 -17.73 -4.92 37.63
N SER A 64 -18.32 -5.49 36.59
CA SER A 64 -19.09 -6.75 36.64
C SER A 64 -18.22 -7.98 36.38
N SER A 65 -16.96 -7.97 36.82
CA SER A 65 -16.02 -9.10 36.64
C SER A 65 -16.55 -10.44 37.16
N GLU A 66 -17.47 -10.40 38.12
CA GLU A 66 -18.12 -11.57 38.70
C GLU A 66 -19.05 -12.31 37.73
N LEU A 67 -19.71 -11.59 36.81
CA LEU A 67 -20.62 -12.16 35.82
C LEU A 67 -19.89 -12.95 34.73
N PHE A 68 -18.57 -12.73 34.59
CA PHE A 68 -17.72 -13.39 33.60
C PHE A 68 -16.79 -14.46 34.21
N LYS A 69 -17.12 -15.00 35.39
CA LYS A 69 -16.35 -16.11 36.00
C LYS A 69 -16.50 -17.41 35.20
N LYS A 70 -17.71 -17.74 34.74
CA LYS A 70 -18.05 -18.88 33.85
C LYS A 70 -19.37 -18.60 33.09
N PRO A 71 -19.39 -18.32 31.78
CA PRO A 71 -18.29 -18.29 30.80
C PRO A 71 -17.44 -17.01 30.87
N LYS A 72 -16.14 -17.11 30.55
CA LYS A 72 -15.19 -15.97 30.54
C LYS A 72 -15.44 -14.94 29.44
N SER A 73 -16.29 -15.27 28.49
CA SER A 73 -16.75 -14.36 27.46
C SER A 73 -18.17 -14.73 27.03
N ALA A 74 -19.01 -13.73 26.79
CA ALA A 74 -20.35 -13.87 26.22
C ALA A 74 -20.43 -13.05 24.92
N VAL A 75 -21.27 -13.48 23.97
CA VAL A 75 -21.59 -12.69 22.78
C VAL A 75 -22.97 -12.10 23.01
N LEU A 76 -23.06 -10.78 23.16
CA LEU A 76 -24.30 -10.04 23.33
C LEU A 76 -24.46 -9.11 22.13
N HIS A 77 -25.59 -9.20 21.43
CA HIS A 77 -25.90 -8.37 20.26
C HIS A 77 -24.79 -8.36 19.17
N GLY A 78 -24.10 -9.50 19.00
CA GLY A 78 -22.99 -9.63 18.05
C GLY A 78 -21.64 -9.11 18.55
N ILE A 79 -21.57 -8.52 19.75
CA ILE A 79 -20.35 -8.04 20.38
C ILE A 79 -19.88 -9.08 21.40
N LYS A 80 -18.65 -9.57 21.24
CA LYS A 80 -18.03 -10.53 22.16
C LYS A 80 -17.38 -9.77 23.32
N LEU A 81 -17.89 -9.97 24.52
CA LEU A 81 -17.52 -9.28 25.75
C LEU A 81 -16.98 -10.26 26.77
N GLY A 82 -16.00 -9.84 27.55
CA GLY A 82 -15.47 -10.61 28.67
C GLY A 82 -13.96 -10.52 28.80
N PHE A 83 -13.41 -11.35 29.66
CA PHE A 83 -12.01 -11.29 30.03
C PHE A 83 -11.19 -12.23 29.15
N LYS A 84 -10.34 -11.64 28.32
CA LYS A 84 -9.30 -12.37 27.61
C LYS A 84 -7.97 -12.08 28.30
N LYS A 85 -7.17 -13.13 28.53
CA LYS A 85 -5.77 -12.92 28.88
C LYS A 85 -5.09 -12.23 27.70
N GLU A 86 -4.37 -11.16 27.99
CA GLU A 86 -3.54 -10.51 26.98
C GLU A 86 -2.62 -11.57 26.37
N LYS A 87 -2.63 -11.69 25.04
CA LYS A 87 -1.63 -12.53 24.36
C LYS A 87 -0.31 -11.83 24.63
N GLY A 88 0.59 -12.46 25.38
CA GLY A 88 1.87 -11.86 25.78
C GLY A 88 2.48 -11.12 24.59
N ARG A 89 2.62 -9.79 24.73
CA ARG A 89 3.24 -8.97 23.69
C ARG A 89 4.70 -9.39 23.63
N ILE A 90 5.08 -10.02 22.54
CA ILE A 90 6.48 -10.34 22.28
C ILE A 90 7.12 -9.04 21.79
N SER A 91 7.74 -8.31 22.71
CA SER A 91 8.57 -7.15 22.39
C SER A 91 10.03 -7.57 22.42
N PHE A 92 10.74 -7.33 21.33
CA PHE A 92 12.18 -7.50 21.26
C PHE A 92 12.82 -6.12 21.40
N ALA A 93 13.77 -5.97 22.32
CA ALA A 93 14.49 -4.70 22.50
C ALA A 93 15.59 -4.51 21.43
N ASP A 94 16.12 -5.62 20.90
CA ASP A 94 17.16 -5.65 19.89
C ASP A 94 16.93 -6.86 18.96
N GLU A 95 16.57 -6.59 17.71
CA GLU A 95 16.30 -7.62 16.70
C GLU A 95 17.55 -8.43 16.36
N ASP A 96 18.72 -7.80 16.30
CA ASP A 96 19.98 -8.47 15.92
C ASP A 96 20.44 -9.45 17.00
N GLN A 97 20.29 -9.06 18.27
CA GLN A 97 20.58 -9.95 19.38
C GLN A 97 19.64 -11.16 19.39
N VAL A 98 18.35 -10.94 19.10
CA VAL A 98 17.35 -12.01 19.04
C VAL A 98 17.62 -12.96 17.88
N LEU A 99 17.97 -12.47 16.69
CA LEU A 99 18.39 -13.30 15.56
C LEU A 99 19.61 -14.17 15.88
N LYS A 100 20.62 -13.62 16.56
CA LYS A 100 21.81 -14.38 17.00
C LYS A 100 21.45 -15.46 18.03
N LEU A 101 20.57 -15.15 18.97
CA LEU A 101 20.14 -16.10 20.00
C LEU A 101 19.22 -17.19 19.44
N ILE A 102 18.36 -16.86 18.48
CA ILE A 102 17.55 -17.85 17.74
C ILE A 102 18.49 -18.83 17.04
N ARG A 103 19.50 -18.35 16.30
CA ARG A 103 20.48 -19.22 15.64
C ARG A 103 21.32 -20.06 16.61
N LYS A 104 21.58 -19.56 17.82
CA LYS A 104 22.42 -20.25 18.83
C LYS A 104 21.67 -21.27 19.68
N HIS A 105 20.44 -20.95 20.10
CA HIS A 105 19.68 -21.75 21.06
C HIS A 105 18.54 -22.53 20.45
N LEU A 106 18.05 -22.12 19.28
CA LEU A 106 16.94 -22.74 18.56
C LEU A 106 17.31 -22.98 17.08
N PRO A 107 18.44 -23.64 16.80
CA PRO A 107 18.89 -23.86 15.42
C PRO A 107 17.84 -24.63 14.60
N ASP A 108 17.16 -25.60 15.21
CA ASP A 108 16.13 -26.43 14.56
C ASP A 108 14.87 -25.65 14.16
N LEU A 109 14.64 -24.47 14.75
CA LEU A 109 13.49 -23.60 14.47
C LEU A 109 13.90 -22.27 13.82
N ALA A 110 15.19 -22.09 13.52
CA ALA A 110 15.72 -20.84 12.99
C ALA A 110 15.08 -20.46 11.64
N ASP A 111 14.83 -21.45 10.78
CA ASP A 111 14.20 -21.22 9.46
C ASP A 111 12.72 -20.83 9.56
N VAL A 112 12.04 -21.19 10.66
CA VAL A 112 10.64 -20.81 10.92
C VAL A 112 10.55 -19.45 11.60
N LEU A 113 11.52 -19.14 12.48
CA LEU A 113 11.55 -17.92 13.27
C LEU A 113 12.21 -16.74 12.56
N ILE A 114 13.04 -16.99 11.54
CA ILE A 114 13.75 -15.97 10.76
C ILE A 114 13.13 -15.88 9.36
N VAL A 115 12.39 -14.81 9.12
CA VAL A 115 11.84 -14.54 7.78
C VAL A 115 12.94 -13.93 6.90
N THR A 116 13.45 -14.72 5.96
CA THR A 116 14.40 -14.25 4.94
C THR A 116 13.63 -13.92 3.67
N THR A 117 13.67 -12.67 3.21
CA THR A 117 13.00 -12.27 1.96
C THR A 117 14.03 -12.08 0.85
N GLU A 118 14.17 -13.07 -0.02
CA GLU A 118 14.99 -12.98 -1.23
C GLU A 118 14.15 -12.41 -2.38
N LYS A 119 14.48 -11.22 -2.83
CA LYS A 119 13.84 -10.58 -3.99
C LYS A 119 14.88 -10.32 -5.08
N PRO A 120 14.62 -10.70 -6.34
CA PRO A 120 15.51 -10.39 -7.43
C PRO A 120 15.56 -8.87 -7.66
N SER A 121 16.76 -8.30 -7.60
CA SER A 121 16.97 -6.89 -7.88
C SER A 121 17.02 -6.65 -9.39
N LYS A 122 15.93 -6.11 -9.94
CA LYS A 122 15.85 -5.71 -11.34
C LYS A 122 16.85 -4.61 -11.68
N GLU A 123 17.17 -3.73 -10.72
CA GLU A 123 18.18 -2.67 -10.89
C GLU A 123 19.59 -3.25 -11.01
N ALA A 124 19.94 -4.25 -10.17
CA ALA A 124 21.23 -4.92 -10.29
C ALA A 124 21.33 -5.77 -11.57
N MET A 125 20.21 -6.32 -12.03
CA MET A 125 20.15 -7.05 -13.29
C MET A 125 20.36 -6.15 -14.52
N ASN A 126 19.99 -4.87 -14.47
CA ASN A 126 20.28 -3.93 -15.58
C ASN A 126 21.79 -3.68 -15.79
N ASN A 127 22.62 -3.93 -14.77
CA ASN A 127 24.08 -3.75 -14.85
C ASN A 127 24.83 -5.02 -15.27
N LEU A 128 24.12 -6.14 -15.49
CA LEU A 128 24.74 -7.40 -15.90
C LEU A 128 24.86 -7.47 -17.42
N GLU A 129 25.96 -8.04 -17.91
CA GLU A 129 26.15 -8.25 -19.34
C GLU A 129 25.10 -9.23 -19.90
N ALA A 130 24.72 -9.06 -21.17
CA ALA A 130 23.70 -9.88 -21.84
C ALA A 130 23.99 -11.39 -21.78
N GLY A 131 25.27 -11.79 -21.69
CA GLY A 131 25.68 -13.18 -21.50
C GLY A 131 25.34 -13.75 -20.12
N GLN A 132 25.35 -12.92 -19.08
CA GLN A 132 24.97 -13.29 -17.70
C GLN A 132 23.45 -13.28 -17.53
N LEU A 133 22.75 -12.32 -18.14
CA LEU A 133 21.28 -12.25 -18.13
C LEU A 133 20.62 -13.46 -18.81
N LYS A 134 21.19 -13.92 -19.94
CA LYS A 134 20.76 -15.16 -20.61
C LYS A 134 20.90 -16.41 -19.74
N LYS A 135 21.89 -16.46 -18.85
CA LYS A 135 22.07 -17.59 -17.91
C LYS A 135 21.05 -17.60 -16.77
N ILE A 136 20.53 -16.43 -16.39
CA ILE A 136 19.54 -16.25 -15.32
C ILE A 136 18.09 -16.29 -15.89
N GLY A 137 17.93 -16.46 -17.20
CA GLY A 137 16.62 -16.52 -17.86
C GLY A 137 15.93 -15.17 -18.02
N VAL A 138 16.68 -14.07 -17.90
CA VAL A 138 16.17 -12.70 -18.12
C VAL A 138 16.34 -12.34 -19.58
N THR A 139 15.22 -12.16 -20.29
CA THR A 139 15.20 -11.74 -21.69
C THR A 139 15.22 -10.21 -21.74
N VAL A 140 16.31 -9.62 -22.23
CA VAL A 140 16.34 -8.18 -22.55
C VAL A 140 15.71 -8.01 -23.92
N THR A 141 14.48 -7.51 -23.95
CA THR A 141 13.82 -7.13 -25.20
C THR A 141 14.34 -5.78 -25.67
N ALA A 142 15.25 -5.84 -26.65
CA ALA A 142 15.67 -4.79 -27.58
C ALA A 142 16.34 -3.52 -27.01
N ASP A 143 17.67 -3.42 -27.17
CA ASP A 143 18.41 -2.16 -27.24
C ASP A 143 18.31 -1.60 -28.66
N SER A 144 17.17 -0.97 -28.98
CA SER A 144 17.00 -0.22 -30.23
C SER A 144 16.69 1.24 -29.92
N ASP A 145 17.18 2.15 -30.76
CA ASP A 145 16.80 3.56 -30.68
C ASP A 145 15.28 3.71 -30.81
N MET A 146 14.63 4.07 -29.70
CA MET A 146 13.20 4.30 -29.64
C MET A 146 12.92 5.80 -29.66
N ALA A 147 12.04 6.23 -30.55
CA ALA A 147 11.47 7.57 -30.48
C ALA A 147 10.73 7.72 -29.14
N PHE A 148 11.10 8.74 -28.36
CA PHE A 148 10.58 8.95 -27.02
C PHE A 148 9.97 10.36 -26.90
N ILE A 149 8.89 10.46 -26.14
CA ILE A 149 8.21 11.71 -25.80
C ILE A 149 8.15 11.75 -24.26
N SER A 150 8.98 12.58 -23.63
CA SER A 150 8.89 12.88 -22.19
C SER A 150 8.35 14.27 -21.93
N ASP A 151 7.62 14.40 -20.83
CA ASP A 151 7.53 15.66 -20.12
C ASP A 151 8.63 15.74 -19.07
N PRO A 152 9.40 16.84 -18.99
CA PRO A 152 10.25 17.07 -17.83
C PRO A 152 9.44 17.33 -16.54
N THR A 153 8.14 17.69 -16.64
CA THR A 153 7.27 18.04 -15.50
C THR A 153 6.44 16.87 -14.94
N SER A 154 6.93 15.64 -15.10
CA SER A 154 6.26 14.31 -15.01
C SER A 154 5.46 13.88 -13.76
N ASP A 155 5.18 14.75 -12.78
CA ASP A 155 4.48 14.35 -11.56
C ASP A 155 3.02 13.95 -11.82
N VAL A 156 2.40 14.53 -12.85
CA VAL A 156 1.01 14.24 -13.23
C VAL A 156 0.89 12.91 -13.97
N ASP A 157 1.90 12.49 -14.72
CA ASP A 157 1.86 11.24 -15.49
C ASP A 157 1.77 10.00 -14.60
N LYS A 158 2.39 10.03 -13.41
CA LYS A 158 2.28 8.94 -12.43
C LYS A 158 0.85 8.84 -11.88
N ILE A 159 0.19 9.97 -11.66
CA ILE A 159 -1.18 10.03 -11.14
C ILE A 159 -2.18 9.61 -12.23
N VAL A 160 -2.01 10.11 -13.45
CA VAL A 160 -2.82 9.74 -14.62
C VAL A 160 -2.66 8.26 -14.94
N SER A 161 -1.44 7.73 -14.97
CA SER A 161 -1.21 6.30 -15.26
C SER A 161 -1.77 5.38 -14.17
N ALA A 162 -1.67 5.76 -12.90
CA ALA A 162 -2.32 5.03 -11.81
C ALA A 162 -3.85 5.04 -11.96
N LEU A 163 -4.44 6.17 -12.35
CA LEU A 163 -5.88 6.29 -12.55
C LEU A 163 -6.37 5.51 -13.79
N LEU A 164 -5.66 5.61 -14.92
CA LEU A 164 -5.99 4.89 -16.15
C LEU A 164 -5.83 3.37 -15.98
N LYS A 165 -4.81 2.94 -15.23
CA LYS A 165 -4.64 1.51 -14.92
C LYS A 165 -5.81 0.98 -14.08
N GLY A 166 -6.27 1.75 -13.09
CA GLY A 166 -7.45 1.41 -12.31
C GLY A 166 -8.77 1.41 -13.11
N ALA A 167 -8.89 2.28 -14.13
CA ALA A 167 -10.07 2.32 -15.00
C ALA A 167 -10.09 1.16 -16.02
N SER A 168 -8.93 0.80 -16.60
CA SER A 168 -8.83 -0.29 -17.57
C SER A 168 -9.10 -1.68 -16.97
N GLU A 169 -8.89 -1.86 -15.67
CA GLU A 169 -9.23 -3.11 -14.97
C GLU A 169 -10.74 -3.23 -14.68
N ALA A 170 -11.49 -2.11 -14.70
CA ALA A 170 -12.94 -2.11 -14.46
C ALA A 170 -13.78 -2.38 -15.72
N GLU A 171 -13.22 -2.24 -16.93
CA GLU A 171 -13.91 -2.53 -18.20
C GLU A 171 -13.64 -3.96 -18.72
N ALA A 172 -12.82 -4.75 -18.03
CA ALA A 172 -12.47 -6.13 -18.41
C ALA A 172 -13.10 -7.23 -17.53
N ALA A 173 -14.06 -6.88 -16.66
CA ALA A 173 -14.83 -7.81 -15.83
C ALA A 173 -16.33 -7.69 -16.11
#